data_AF-A0A239KFN1-F1
#
_entry.id   AF-A0A239KFN1-F1
#
_cell.length_a   1.000
_cell.length_b   1.000
_cell.length_c   1.000
_cell.angle_alpha   90.00
_cell.angle_beta   90.00
_cell.angle_gamma   90.00
#
_symmetry.space_group_name_H-M   'P 1'
#
loop_
_entity.id
_entity.type
_entity.pdbx_description
1 polymer ?
#
loop_
_entity_poly.entity_id
_entity_poly.type
_entity_poly.pdbx_seq_one_letter_code
_entity_poly.pdbx_strand_id
1 'polypeptide(L)'
;MFVPQETSIPPAPSEPRGPAAPPRYGMKHHVLGLLGGALLGMAVAIAGTLVHRQWYPMMLVAALAATLSAGVWAVSWRRAAAGAGYVSLWCVTTLILASHGPGGDVLIAGASWGAAPVAAGLIWMNAGTVCAAAPLLLCGRWGSRIFSLGIRNTDSSLGEQPSASVQETASHELNGPGYNYAGTDQTSKHS
;
A
#
# COMPACT_ATOMS: atom_id res chain seq x y z
N MET A 1 24.00 -28.15 62.07
CA MET A 1 24.20 -26.83 61.46
C MET A 1 23.08 -26.67 60.44
N PHE A 2 22.07 -25.87 60.76
CA PHE A 2 20.86 -25.72 59.95
C PHE A 2 21.11 -24.54 58.99
N VAL A 3 21.13 -24.80 57.68
CA VAL A 3 21.26 -23.74 56.68
C VAL A 3 19.86 -23.21 56.40
N PRO A 4 19.53 -21.96 56.77
CA PRO A 4 18.24 -21.39 56.44
C PRO A 4 18.12 -21.30 54.92
N GLN A 5 17.08 -21.93 54.37
CA GLN A 5 16.67 -21.73 52.99
C GLN A 5 16.25 -20.27 52.85
N GLU A 6 17.05 -19.46 52.15
CA GLU A 6 16.62 -18.16 51.67
C GLU A 6 15.41 -18.40 50.77
N THR A 7 14.24 -18.00 51.26
CA THR A 7 13.00 -17.94 50.49
C THR A 7 13.22 -16.98 49.33
N SER A 8 13.50 -17.55 48.15
CA SER A 8 13.62 -16.76 46.92
C SER A 8 12.25 -16.15 46.63
N ILE A 9 12.15 -14.84 46.84
CA ILE A 9 10.95 -14.09 46.50
C ILE A 9 10.84 -14.15 44.97
N PRO A 10 9.75 -14.72 44.41
CA PRO A 10 9.57 -14.76 42.97
C PRO A 10 9.57 -13.33 42.43
N PRO A 11 10.25 -13.07 41.29
CA PRO A 11 10.31 -11.74 40.72
C PRO A 11 8.88 -11.22 40.46
N ALA A 12 8.63 -9.96 40.82
CA ALA A 12 7.34 -9.33 40.63
C ALA A 12 6.89 -9.48 39.16
N PRO A 13 5.59 -9.74 38.90
CA PRO A 13 5.05 -9.77 37.56
C PRO A 13 5.44 -8.49 36.82
N SER A 14 6.08 -8.61 35.67
CA SER A 14 6.40 -7.46 34.84
C SER A 14 5.10 -6.73 34.50
N GLU A 15 5.04 -5.43 34.79
CA GLU A 15 3.89 -4.60 34.43
C GLU A 15 3.54 -4.83 32.96
N PRO A 16 2.24 -4.94 32.61
CA PRO A 16 1.80 -5.08 31.23
C PRO A 16 2.39 -3.93 30.41
N ARG A 17 3.41 -4.23 29.61
CA ARG A 17 4.07 -3.26 28.76
C ARG A 17 2.99 -2.72 27.80
N GLY A 18 2.59 -1.46 28.01
CA GLY A 18 1.51 -0.83 27.25
C GLY A 18 1.75 -0.92 25.74
N PRO A 19 0.69 -0.87 24.91
CA PRO A 19 0.81 -1.01 23.46
C PRO A 19 1.81 0.02 22.91
N ALA A 20 2.82 -0.47 22.19
CA ALA A 20 3.84 0.39 21.59
C ALA A 20 3.17 1.44 20.69
N ALA A 21 3.57 2.71 20.85
CA ALA A 21 3.02 3.80 20.07
C ALA A 21 3.23 3.55 18.56
N PRO A 22 2.23 3.83 17.69
CA PRO A 22 2.37 3.58 16.28
C PRO A 22 3.48 4.46 15.66
N PRO A 23 4.26 3.94 14.71
CA PRO A 23 5.33 4.70 14.06
C PRO A 23 4.75 5.93 13.36
N ARG A 24 5.28 7.11 13.69
CA ARG A 24 4.93 8.38 13.06
C ARG A 24 5.56 8.45 11.67
N TYR A 25 4.82 8.06 10.64
CA TYR A 25 5.24 8.30 9.26
C TYR A 25 5.30 9.80 8.98
N GLY A 26 6.44 10.28 8.48
CA GLY A 26 6.65 11.70 8.18
C GLY A 26 5.68 12.23 7.11
N MET A 27 5.30 13.50 7.25
CA MET A 27 4.37 14.21 6.34
C MET A 27 4.79 14.13 4.87
N LYS A 28 6.10 14.12 4.59
CA LYS A 28 6.67 14.01 3.23
C LYS A 28 6.20 12.76 2.48
N HIS A 29 6.07 11.62 3.15
CA HIS A 29 5.62 10.38 2.51
C HIS A 29 4.15 10.43 2.11
N HIS A 30 3.32 11.13 2.88
CA HIS A 30 1.91 11.33 2.59
C HIS A 30 1.72 12.24 1.38
N VAL A 31 2.44 13.37 1.34
CA VAL A 31 2.39 14.31 0.22
C VAL A 31 2.82 13.65 -1.09
N LEU A 32 3.92 12.91 -1.09
CA LEU A 32 4.39 12.20 -2.28
C LEU A 32 3.44 11.07 -2.69
N GLY A 33 2.74 10.43 -1.74
CA GLY A 33 1.67 9.48 -2.03
C GLY A 33 0.47 10.14 -2.70
N LEU A 34 -0.01 11.25 -2.14
CA LEU A 34 -1.11 12.05 -2.70
C LEU A 34 -0.80 12.51 -4.12
N LEU A 35 0.37 13.09 -4.35
CA LEU A 35 0.79 13.58 -5.67
C LEU A 35 0.91 12.44 -6.69
N GLY A 36 1.56 11.33 -6.32
CA GLY A 36 1.69 10.17 -7.22
C GLY A 36 0.34 9.56 -7.58
N GLY A 37 -0.53 9.39 -6.59
CA GLY A 37 -1.89 8.91 -6.81
C GLY A 37 -2.71 9.86 -7.68
N ALA A 38 -2.63 11.17 -7.42
CA ALA A 38 -3.31 12.18 -8.19
C ALA A 38 -2.91 12.15 -9.67
N LEU A 39 -1.60 12.18 -9.97
CA LEU A 39 -1.10 12.11 -11.34
C LEU A 39 -1.60 10.86 -12.08
N LEU A 40 -1.62 9.71 -11.40
CA LEU A 40 -2.17 8.48 -11.96
C LEU A 40 -3.68 8.61 -12.23
N GLY A 41 -4.44 9.19 -11.31
CA GLY A 41 -5.89 9.41 -11.45
C GLY A 41 -6.22 10.30 -12.64
N MET A 42 -5.45 11.37 -12.82
CA MET A 42 -5.57 12.25 -13.98
C MET A 42 -5.27 11.51 -15.29
N ALA A 43 -4.17 10.75 -15.35
CA ALA A 43 -3.78 10.01 -16.55
C ALA A 43 -4.86 8.97 -16.96
N VAL A 44 -5.39 8.23 -15.99
CA VAL A 44 -6.45 7.24 -16.21
C VAL A 44 -7.75 7.90 -16.64
N ALA A 45 -8.14 9.02 -16.01
CA ALA A 45 -9.33 9.76 -16.40
C ALA A 45 -9.23 10.27 -17.86
N ILE A 46 -8.09 10.83 -18.26
CA ILE A 46 -7.86 11.29 -19.64
C ILE A 46 -7.93 10.11 -20.60
N ALA A 47 -7.19 9.02 -20.34
CA ALA A 47 -7.16 7.86 -21.20
C ALA A 47 -8.55 7.22 -21.36
N GLY A 48 -9.27 7.00 -20.26
CA GLY A 48 -10.64 6.48 -20.30
C GLY A 48 -11.62 7.43 -21.01
N THR A 49 -11.42 8.74 -20.86
CA THR A 49 -12.20 9.73 -21.59
C THR A 49 -11.95 9.67 -23.10
N LEU A 50 -10.70 9.49 -23.54
CA LEU A 50 -10.38 9.36 -24.95
C LEU A 50 -10.90 8.05 -25.55
N VAL A 51 -10.79 6.95 -24.80
CA VAL A 51 -11.19 5.61 -25.23
C VAL A 51 -12.72 5.47 -25.33
N HIS A 52 -13.50 5.99 -24.37
CA HIS A 52 -14.96 5.87 -24.46
C HIS A 52 -15.57 6.70 -25.62
N ARG A 53 -14.88 7.75 -26.08
CA ARG A 53 -15.32 8.58 -27.22
C ARG A 53 -15.40 7.81 -28.53
N GLN A 54 -14.71 6.68 -28.66
CA GLN A 54 -14.76 5.85 -29.85
C GLN A 54 -16.04 5.00 -29.95
N TRP A 55 -16.93 5.07 -28.96
CA TRP A 55 -18.25 4.44 -28.95
C TRP A 55 -18.23 2.91 -29.22
N TYR A 56 -17.30 2.21 -28.56
CA TYR A 56 -17.26 0.74 -28.52
C TYR A 56 -17.53 0.24 -27.09
N PRO A 57 -18.56 -0.61 -26.86
CA PRO A 57 -18.91 -1.05 -25.51
C PRO A 57 -17.77 -1.82 -24.82
N MET A 58 -16.99 -2.59 -25.58
CA MET A 58 -15.83 -3.32 -25.06
C MET A 58 -14.73 -2.38 -24.56
N MET A 59 -14.55 -1.22 -25.21
CA MET A 59 -13.59 -0.21 -24.80
C MET A 59 -13.99 0.48 -23.50
N LEU A 60 -15.29 0.68 -23.27
CA LEU A 60 -15.81 1.17 -21.99
C LEU A 60 -15.52 0.18 -20.86
N VAL A 61 -15.76 -1.11 -21.07
CA VAL A 61 -15.45 -2.16 -20.09
C VAL A 61 -13.95 -2.19 -19.78
N ALA A 62 -13.10 -2.10 -20.81
CA ALA A 62 -11.65 -2.04 -20.63
C ALA A 62 -11.22 -0.79 -19.83
N ALA A 63 -11.83 0.37 -20.10
CA ALA A 63 -11.55 1.61 -19.37
C ALA A 63 -11.96 1.52 -17.88
N LEU A 64 -13.11 0.89 -17.58
CA LEU A 64 -13.55 0.64 -16.21
C LEU A 64 -12.62 -0.34 -15.49
N ALA A 65 -12.24 -1.42 -16.15
CA ALA A 65 -11.28 -2.40 -15.63
C ALA A 65 -9.91 -1.76 -15.35
N ALA A 66 -9.43 -0.90 -16.26
CA ALA A 66 -8.20 -0.13 -16.05
C ALA A 66 -8.31 0.83 -14.87
N THR A 67 -9.44 1.53 -14.72
CA THR A 67 -9.71 2.45 -13.60
C THR A 67 -9.70 1.70 -12.26
N LEU A 68 -10.32 0.52 -12.21
CA LEU A 68 -10.30 -0.32 -11.02
C LEU A 68 -8.88 -0.81 -10.71
N SER A 69 -8.17 -1.32 -11.72
CA SER A 69 -6.82 -1.88 -11.57
C SER A 69 -5.82 -0.82 -11.10
N ALA A 70 -5.87 0.39 -11.67
CA ALA A 70 -5.06 1.51 -11.25
C ALA A 70 -5.38 1.95 -9.82
N GLY A 71 -6.66 1.95 -9.43
CA GLY A 71 -7.07 2.23 -8.05
C GLY A 71 -6.53 1.20 -7.05
N VAL A 72 -6.60 -0.10 -7.38
CA VAL A 72 -6.02 -1.18 -6.55
C VAL A 72 -4.51 -0.99 -6.41
N TRP A 73 -3.82 -0.66 -7.51
CA TRP A 73 -2.38 -0.43 -7.51
C TRP A 73 -1.98 0.83 -6.72
N ALA A 74 -2.75 1.92 -6.82
CA ALA A 74 -2.51 3.14 -6.04
C ALA A 74 -2.60 2.88 -4.54
N VAL A 75 -3.60 2.08 -4.12
CA VAL A 75 -3.82 1.73 -2.72
C VAL A 75 -2.75 0.77 -2.20
N SER A 76 -2.26 -0.16 -3.03
CA SER A 76 -1.22 -1.10 -2.62
C SER A 76 0.15 -0.43 -2.41
N TRP A 77 0.45 0.66 -3.14
CA TRP A 77 1.76 1.33 -3.05
C TRP A 77 1.91 2.19 -1.79
N ARG A 78 1.00 3.15 -1.53
CA ARG A 78 1.13 4.12 -0.42
C ARG A 78 -0.12 4.27 0.43
N ARG A 79 -0.92 3.21 0.54
CA ARG A 79 -2.13 3.15 1.39
C ARG A 79 -3.15 4.22 0.99
N ALA A 80 -3.96 4.68 1.96
CA ALA A 80 -5.09 5.56 1.76
C ALA A 80 -4.74 6.93 1.13
N ALA A 81 -3.53 7.46 1.37
CA ALA A 81 -3.13 8.77 0.87
C ALA A 81 -3.04 8.80 -0.67
N ALA A 82 -2.41 7.80 -1.28
CA ALA A 82 -2.35 7.71 -2.75
C ALA A 82 -3.72 7.44 -3.36
N GLY A 83 -4.53 6.56 -2.77
CA GLY A 83 -5.88 6.34 -3.26
C GLY A 83 -6.75 7.60 -3.18
N ALA A 84 -6.64 8.39 -2.10
CA ALA A 84 -7.38 9.65 -1.98
C ALA A 84 -7.01 10.64 -3.09
N GLY A 85 -5.70 10.82 -3.34
CA GLY A 85 -5.22 11.66 -4.44
C GLY A 85 -5.73 11.17 -5.80
N TYR A 86 -5.67 9.85 -6.03
CA TYR A 86 -6.18 9.19 -7.24
C TYR A 86 -7.65 9.49 -7.48
N VAL A 87 -8.52 9.21 -6.50
CA VAL A 87 -9.97 9.44 -6.64
C VAL A 87 -10.28 10.93 -6.84
N SER A 88 -9.67 11.81 -6.05
CA SER A 88 -9.91 13.25 -6.16
C SER A 88 -9.54 13.79 -7.54
N LEU A 89 -8.32 13.51 -8.02
CA LEU A 89 -7.90 14.07 -9.31
C LEU A 89 -8.55 13.34 -10.49
N TRP A 90 -8.89 12.06 -10.37
CA TRP A 90 -9.72 11.35 -11.36
C TRP A 90 -11.09 12.04 -11.50
N CYS A 91 -11.79 12.30 -10.39
CA CYS A 91 -13.11 12.95 -10.40
C CYS A 91 -13.05 14.36 -11.00
N VAL A 92 -12.11 15.18 -10.54
CA VAL A 92 -11.93 16.55 -11.04
C VAL A 92 -11.62 16.56 -12.53
N THR A 93 -10.69 15.68 -12.97
CA THR A 93 -10.33 15.57 -14.39
C THR A 93 -11.52 15.14 -15.23
N THR A 94 -12.25 14.11 -14.81
CA THR A 94 -13.45 13.65 -15.52
C THR A 94 -14.53 14.73 -15.61
N LEU A 95 -14.76 15.51 -14.55
CA LEU A 95 -15.70 16.64 -14.55
C LEU A 95 -15.25 17.79 -15.47
N ILE A 96 -13.95 18.10 -15.49
CA ILE A 96 -13.40 19.11 -16.41
C ILE A 96 -13.57 18.64 -17.85
N LEU A 97 -13.21 17.39 -18.17
CA LEU A 97 -13.31 16.86 -19.53
C LEU A 97 -14.77 16.67 -19.99
N ALA A 98 -15.68 16.46 -19.04
CA ALA A 98 -17.12 16.43 -19.30
C ALA A 98 -17.70 17.83 -19.58
N SER A 99 -17.17 18.87 -18.93
CA SER A 99 -17.62 20.25 -19.14
C SER A 99 -16.94 20.94 -20.32
N HIS A 100 -15.70 20.59 -20.64
CA HIS A 100 -14.88 21.26 -21.64
C HIS A 100 -14.32 20.26 -22.67
N GLY A 101 -15.02 20.13 -23.80
CA GLY A 101 -14.51 19.48 -25.00
C GLY A 101 -15.60 19.20 -26.03
N PRO A 102 -15.24 18.70 -27.23
CA PRO A 102 -16.19 18.26 -28.27
C PRO A 102 -17.14 17.12 -27.84
N GLY A 103 -17.15 16.76 -26.55
CA GLY A 103 -18.02 15.78 -25.91
C GLY A 103 -18.93 16.35 -24.81
N GLY A 104 -18.87 17.65 -24.49
CA GLY A 104 -19.99 18.29 -23.79
C GLY A 104 -21.30 18.13 -24.58
N ASP A 105 -21.16 18.08 -25.91
CA ASP A 105 -22.20 17.76 -26.90
C ASP A 105 -22.43 16.24 -27.11
N VAL A 106 -21.71 15.37 -26.39
CA VAL A 106 -21.89 13.90 -26.39
C VAL A 106 -22.52 13.42 -25.08
N LEU A 107 -22.29 14.16 -23.98
CA LEU A 107 -23.03 14.01 -22.72
C LEU A 107 -24.39 14.72 -22.76
N ILE A 108 -24.48 15.85 -23.47
CA ILE A 108 -25.72 16.48 -23.90
C ILE A 108 -25.77 16.27 -25.42
N ALA A 109 -26.12 15.06 -25.87
CA ALA A 109 -26.25 14.82 -27.30
C ALA A 109 -27.25 15.82 -27.89
N GLY A 110 -26.79 16.65 -28.84
CA GLY A 110 -27.70 17.26 -29.82
C GLY A 110 -28.64 16.16 -30.34
N ALA A 111 -29.93 16.44 -30.41
CA ALA A 111 -31.02 15.46 -30.54
C ALA A 111 -30.92 14.45 -31.71
N SER A 112 -29.91 14.55 -32.57
CA SER A 112 -29.72 13.77 -33.80
C SER A 112 -28.97 12.44 -33.64
N TRP A 113 -28.24 12.17 -32.54
CA TRP A 113 -27.37 10.97 -32.41
C TRP A 113 -27.93 9.84 -31.53
N GLY A 114 -29.20 9.94 -31.10
CA GLY A 114 -29.88 8.89 -30.31
C GLY A 114 -29.43 8.81 -28.85
N ALA A 115 -30.15 8.06 -28.01
CA ALA A 115 -29.94 8.00 -26.55
C ALA A 115 -28.63 7.31 -26.09
N ALA A 116 -27.91 6.70 -27.03
CA ALA A 116 -26.88 5.71 -26.76
C ALA A 116 -25.50 6.30 -26.35
N PRO A 117 -25.04 7.45 -26.88
CA PRO A 117 -23.83 8.15 -26.41
C PRO A 117 -23.98 8.75 -25.00
N VAL A 118 -25.16 9.30 -24.69
CA VAL A 118 -25.48 9.86 -23.37
C VAL A 118 -25.41 8.79 -22.29
N ALA A 119 -25.98 7.61 -22.56
CA ALA A 119 -25.92 6.47 -21.65
C ALA A 119 -24.47 6.03 -21.37
N ALA A 120 -23.61 5.97 -22.39
CA ALA A 120 -22.21 5.57 -22.22
C ALA A 120 -21.43 6.55 -21.33
N GLY A 121 -21.66 7.86 -21.49
CA GLY A 121 -21.03 8.87 -20.66
C GLY A 121 -21.53 8.85 -19.20
N LEU A 122 -22.83 8.62 -18.98
CA LEU A 122 -23.39 8.42 -17.65
C LEU A 122 -22.84 7.16 -16.97
N ILE A 123 -22.69 6.06 -17.72
CA ILE A 123 -22.07 4.82 -17.21
C ILE A 123 -20.61 5.10 -16.85
N TRP A 124 -19.85 5.77 -17.72
CA TRP A 124 -18.45 6.12 -17.44
C TRP A 124 -18.30 6.95 -16.16
N MET A 125 -19.13 7.99 -15.97
CA MET A 125 -19.09 8.80 -14.77
C MET A 125 -19.47 8.01 -13.52
N ASN A 126 -20.62 7.33 -13.52
CA ASN A 126 -21.12 6.65 -12.34
C ASN A 126 -20.31 5.39 -12.02
N ALA A 127 -20.17 4.48 -12.98
CA ALA A 127 -19.41 3.25 -12.79
C ALA A 127 -17.91 3.54 -12.59
N GLY A 128 -17.35 4.52 -13.32
CA GLY A 128 -15.96 4.94 -13.13
C GLY A 128 -15.70 5.48 -11.72
N THR A 129 -16.63 6.28 -11.16
CA THR A 129 -16.52 6.76 -9.77
C THR A 129 -16.54 5.61 -8.78
N VAL A 130 -17.44 4.64 -8.98
CA VAL A 130 -17.51 3.44 -8.13
C VAL A 130 -16.22 2.63 -8.25
N CYS A 131 -15.72 2.39 -9.46
CA CYS A 131 -14.47 1.66 -9.71
C CYS A 131 -13.26 2.38 -9.11
N ALA A 132 -13.22 3.71 -9.16
CA ALA A 132 -12.13 4.50 -8.59
C ALA A 132 -12.15 4.47 -7.05
N ALA A 133 -13.34 4.56 -6.44
CA ALA A 133 -13.51 4.59 -4.99
C ALA A 133 -13.48 3.21 -4.32
N ALA A 134 -13.89 2.15 -5.02
CA ALA A 134 -14.01 0.80 -4.46
C ALA A 134 -12.73 0.29 -3.78
N PRO A 135 -11.52 0.44 -4.38
CA PRO A 135 -10.28 -0.01 -3.73
C PRO A 135 -10.02 0.67 -2.39
N LEU A 136 -10.31 1.98 -2.26
CA LEU A 136 -10.18 2.69 -1.00
C LEU A 136 -11.14 2.15 0.07
N LEU A 137 -12.40 1.90 -0.31
CA LEU A 137 -13.43 1.41 0.61
C LEU A 137 -13.16 -0.02 1.07
N LEU A 138 -12.74 -0.89 0.14
CA LEU A 138 -12.43 -2.29 0.41
C LEU A 138 -11.14 -2.43 1.23
N CYS A 139 -10.04 -1.80 0.80
CA CYS A 139 -8.79 -1.90 1.54
C CYS A 139 -8.82 -1.14 2.87
N GLY A 140 -9.60 -0.05 2.98
CA GLY A 140 -9.77 0.68 4.24
C GLY A 140 -10.43 -0.15 5.34
N ARG A 141 -11.44 -0.97 5.00
CA ARG A 141 -12.13 -1.83 5.98
C ARG A 141 -11.38 -3.13 6.29
N TRP A 142 -10.61 -3.68 5.35
CA TRP A 142 -10.02 -5.01 5.47
C TRP A 142 -8.51 -4.99 5.76
N GLY A 143 -7.79 -3.94 5.37
CA GLY A 143 -6.34 -3.84 5.51
C GLY A 143 -5.85 -3.88 6.96
N SER A 144 -6.65 -3.37 7.91
CA SER A 144 -6.35 -3.44 9.34
C SER A 144 -6.43 -4.86 9.91
N ARG A 145 -7.27 -5.74 9.35
CA ARG A 145 -7.44 -7.12 9.85
C ARG A 145 -6.39 -8.08 9.30
N ILE A 146 -6.09 -7.99 8.01
CA ILE A 146 -5.13 -8.90 7.36
C ILE A 146 -3.72 -8.66 7.91
N PHE A 147 -3.32 -7.40 8.11
CA PHE A 147 -2.02 -7.08 8.68
C PHE A 147 -1.88 -7.56 10.14
N SER A 148 -2.97 -7.51 10.92
CA SER A 148 -2.97 -8.00 12.30
C SER A 148 -2.90 -9.53 12.42
N LEU A 149 -3.30 -10.27 11.38
CA LEU A 149 -3.21 -11.73 11.35
C LEU A 149 -1.83 -12.20 10.87
N GLY A 150 -1.18 -11.46 9.96
CA GLY A 150 0.17 -11.78 9.48
C GLY A 150 1.24 -11.70 10.57
N ILE A 151 1.24 -10.64 11.37
CA ILE A 151 2.24 -10.46 12.45
C ILE A 151 2.10 -11.53 13.55
N ARG A 152 0.86 -11.94 13.86
CA ARG A 152 0.62 -12.89 14.94
C ARG A 152 1.15 -14.29 14.64
N ASN A 153 1.33 -14.64 13.36
CA ASN A 153 1.79 -15.96 12.94
C ASN A 153 3.33 -16.06 12.88
N THR A 154 4.02 -14.94 12.66
CA THR A 154 5.49 -14.88 12.68
C THR A 154 6.08 -15.04 14.07
N ASP A 155 5.38 -14.59 15.12
CA ASP A 155 5.86 -14.71 16.49
C ASP A 155 5.80 -16.16 17.01
N SER A 156 4.86 -16.96 16.53
CA SER A 156 4.73 -18.38 16.89
C SER A 156 5.86 -19.26 16.32
N SER A 157 6.47 -18.90 15.19
CA SER A 157 7.60 -19.66 14.62
C SER A 157 8.95 -19.32 15.24
N LEU A 158 9.07 -18.20 15.96
CA LEU A 158 10.29 -17.84 16.68
C LEU A 158 10.30 -18.36 18.13
N GLY A 159 9.19 -18.96 18.57
CA GLY A 159 9.03 -19.56 19.91
C GLY A 159 9.54 -20.99 20.04
N GLU A 160 9.84 -21.70 18.95
CA GLU A 160 10.69 -22.89 19.00
C GLU A 160 12.13 -22.44 19.22
N GLN A 161 12.44 -22.04 20.46
CA GLN A 161 13.83 -22.07 20.90
C GLN A 161 14.30 -23.52 20.75
N PRO A 162 15.39 -23.78 20.01
CA PRO A 162 16.00 -25.09 20.00
C PRO A 162 16.30 -25.44 21.44
N SER A 163 15.64 -26.48 21.94
CA SER A 163 15.85 -27.06 23.26
C SER A 163 17.35 -27.09 23.54
N ALA A 164 17.76 -26.53 24.68
CA ALA A 164 19.13 -26.24 25.08
C ALA A 164 20.10 -27.45 25.13
N SER A 165 19.71 -28.62 24.63
CA SER A 165 20.53 -29.82 24.56
C SER A 165 21.57 -29.83 23.42
N VAL A 166 21.57 -28.86 22.50
CA VAL A 166 22.50 -28.85 21.35
C VAL A 166 23.67 -27.86 21.51
N GLN A 167 23.65 -27.00 22.54
CA GLN A 167 24.67 -25.95 22.69
C GLN A 167 25.94 -26.41 23.44
N GLU A 168 25.94 -27.60 24.06
CA GLU A 168 27.09 -28.10 24.82
C GLU A 168 28.18 -28.74 23.93
N THR A 169 27.89 -29.03 22.66
CA THR A 169 28.87 -29.67 21.76
C THR A 169 29.71 -28.69 20.94
N ALA A 170 29.36 -27.40 20.91
CA ALA A 170 30.01 -26.42 20.02
C ALA A 170 31.09 -25.55 20.71
N SER A 171 31.23 -25.63 22.04
CA SER A 171 32.22 -24.87 22.80
C SER A 171 33.61 -25.52 22.86
N HIS A 172 33.80 -26.71 22.26
CA HIS A 172 35.07 -27.44 22.32
C HIS A 172 35.98 -27.30 21.09
N GLU A 173 35.58 -26.60 20.03
CA GLU A 173 36.29 -26.59 18.73
C GLU A 173 36.82 -25.21 18.28
N LEU A 174 36.97 -24.23 19.18
CA LEU A 174 37.49 -22.89 18.85
C LEU A 174 38.73 -22.50 19.67
N ASN A 175 39.66 -23.44 19.83
CA ASN A 175 41.03 -23.15 20.25
C ASN A 175 42.00 -23.45 19.10
N GLY A 176 41.80 -22.76 17.98
CA GLY A 176 42.69 -22.80 16.81
C GLY A 176 43.72 -21.66 16.87
N PRO A 177 44.96 -21.88 16.36
CA PRO A 177 46.05 -20.90 16.44
C PRO A 177 45.71 -19.62 15.67
N GLY A 178 46.01 -18.48 16.32
CA GLY A 178 45.61 -17.15 15.90
C GLY A 178 46.10 -16.72 14.53
N TYR A 179 45.17 -16.20 13.73
CA TYR A 179 45.49 -15.41 12.55
C TYR A 179 45.54 -13.93 12.96
N ASN A 180 46.77 -13.42 13.06
CA ASN A 180 47.05 -11.99 13.10
C ASN A 180 46.59 -11.38 11.77
N TYR A 181 45.49 -10.63 11.80
CA TYR A 181 45.14 -9.74 10.69
C TYR A 181 46.09 -8.54 10.73
N ALA A 182 47.14 -8.65 9.94
CA ALA A 182 48.00 -7.52 9.57
C ALA A 182 47.14 -6.45 8.90
N GLY A 183 47.22 -5.24 9.44
CA GLY A 183 46.59 -4.06 8.87
C GLY A 183 47.02 -3.82 7.43
N THR A 184 46.07 -3.48 6.59
CA THR A 184 46.34 -2.72 5.37
C THR A 184 45.77 -1.33 5.57
N ASP A 185 46.70 -0.47 5.94
CA ASP A 185 46.63 0.96 5.84
C ASP A 185 46.58 1.36 4.34
N GLN A 186 46.14 2.61 4.12
CA GLN A 186 46.43 3.46 2.96
C GLN A 186 45.59 3.44 1.67
N THR A 187 45.00 4.64 1.47
CA THR A 187 45.02 5.46 0.22
C THR A 187 44.08 5.00 -0.91
N SER A 188 43.45 5.85 -1.73
CA SER A 188 43.85 7.14 -2.29
C SER A 188 42.62 7.75 -3.01
N LYS A 189 42.51 9.08 -2.95
CA LYS A 189 42.10 10.07 -3.99
C LYS A 189 41.26 9.62 -5.20
N HIS A 190 40.28 10.48 -5.53
CA HIS A 190 39.87 11.01 -6.86
C HIS A 190 38.34 11.17 -6.86
N SER A 191 37.71 12.25 -7.31
CA SER A 191 38.08 13.60 -7.75
C SER A 191 36.78 14.41 -7.73
#